data_AF-A0A7W7I9N3-F1
#
_entry.id   AF-A0A7W7I9N3-F1
#
_cell.length_a   1.000
_cell.length_b   1.000
_cell.length_c   1.000
_cell.angle_alpha   90.00
_cell.angle_beta   90.00
_cell.angle_gamma   90.00
#
_symmetry.space_group_name_H-M   'P 1'
#
loop_
_entity.id
_entity.type
_entity.pdbx_description
1 polymer ?
#
loop_
_entity_poly.entity_id
_entity_poly.type
_entity_poly.pdbx_seq_one_letter_code
_entity_poly.pdbx_strand_id
1 'polypeptide(L)'
;MRPVAVVAFVQTEHSAEDQGIAETEMVLPVINEIKERTGLSRFGFTCSGSCDYLQGAPFAFVSALDTLGAWPPISESHVEMDGAWALYEAWVKLQIGEIDTALVYGFGKSSQGDLRAIMSQQLDPYHLAPLGVDQVSMAAMQARAYMEKAGVKEDDLRAVAARSREAGRGNPFALHLPDPAESAAEQDYDVAPLHGYDVAPVTDGAAAIVLAAGDKARELCERPAWITGIDHRTEPHSLGVRDLTRSEAARIAGEKAGATGIEVAELHAQFSHEELILREALGLGDGVTINPSGGALSANPVMAAGLIRIGEAASRIHDGTASRTLGHAASGPCLQQNLVCVLSGENNG
;
A
#
# COMPACT_ATOMS: atom_id res chain seq x y z
N MET A 1 -2.05 22.10 12.57
CA MET A 1 -1.40 21.49 11.39
C MET A 1 -1.77 22.30 10.17
N ARG A 2 -0.87 22.43 9.21
CA ARG A 2 -1.16 23.02 7.91
C ARG A 2 -2.07 22.07 7.12
N PRO A 3 -3.15 22.55 6.48
CA PRO A 3 -3.97 21.70 5.60
C PRO A 3 -3.14 21.17 4.44
N VAL A 4 -3.09 19.84 4.29
CA VAL A 4 -2.40 19.14 3.19
C VAL A 4 -3.38 18.16 2.55
N ALA A 5 -3.40 18.09 1.23
CA ALA A 5 -4.25 17.19 0.48
C ALA A 5 -3.49 16.42 -0.58
N VAL A 6 -4.00 15.22 -0.89
CA VAL A 6 -3.69 14.51 -2.13
C VAL A 6 -4.48 15.18 -3.26
N VAL A 7 -3.77 15.70 -4.26
CA VAL A 7 -4.36 16.43 -5.41
C VAL A 7 -4.27 15.69 -6.72
N ALA A 8 -3.37 14.72 -6.82
CA ALA A 8 -3.26 13.85 -7.98
C ALA A 8 -2.72 12.49 -7.55
N PHE A 9 -3.19 11.44 -8.24
CA PHE A 9 -2.74 10.07 -8.12
C PHE A 9 -2.72 9.43 -9.51
N VAL A 10 -1.64 8.70 -9.81
CA VAL A 10 -1.45 7.91 -11.03
C VAL A 10 -0.73 6.62 -10.65
N GLN A 11 -1.06 5.52 -11.32
CA GLN A 11 -0.37 4.23 -11.21
C GLN A 11 -0.18 3.60 -12.59
N THR A 12 0.78 2.70 -12.72
CA THR A 12 0.99 1.92 -13.95
C THR A 12 -0.08 0.86 -14.14
N GLU A 13 -0.24 0.37 -15.37
CA GLU A 13 -0.80 -0.95 -15.58
C GLU A 13 0.12 -2.01 -14.95
N HIS A 14 -0.46 -2.92 -14.18
CA HIS A 14 0.30 -3.90 -13.42
C HIS A 14 0.55 -5.17 -14.23
N SER A 15 1.71 -5.81 -14.00
CA SER A 15 2.07 -7.07 -14.64
C SER A 15 2.38 -8.14 -13.61
N ALA A 16 1.98 -9.39 -13.86
CA ALA A 16 2.37 -10.55 -13.06
C ALA A 16 3.73 -11.14 -13.50
N GLU A 17 4.26 -10.68 -14.64
CA GLU A 17 5.45 -11.22 -15.30
C GLU A 17 6.47 -10.10 -15.57
N ASP A 18 7.77 -10.46 -15.61
CA ASP A 18 8.83 -9.52 -16.01
C ASP A 18 8.70 -9.18 -17.49
N GLN A 19 8.33 -7.93 -17.78
CA GLN A 19 8.22 -7.41 -19.15
C GLN A 19 9.56 -6.89 -19.71
N GLY A 20 10.67 -7.04 -18.96
CA GLY A 20 12.00 -6.58 -19.37
C GLY A 20 12.16 -5.05 -19.36
N ILE A 21 11.23 -4.32 -18.74
CA ILE A 21 11.25 -2.86 -18.63
C ILE A 21 12.12 -2.43 -17.46
N ALA A 22 12.96 -1.40 -17.65
CA ALA A 22 13.71 -0.81 -16.54
C ALA A 22 12.79 0.00 -15.62
N GLU A 23 13.23 0.26 -14.39
CA GLU A 23 12.49 1.06 -13.39
C GLU A 23 12.24 2.47 -13.92
N THR A 24 13.24 3.05 -14.59
CA THR A 24 13.13 4.34 -15.25
C THR A 24 11.99 4.33 -16.28
N GLU A 25 11.88 3.27 -17.08
CA GLU A 25 10.82 3.13 -18.09
C GLU A 25 9.45 2.87 -17.47
N MET A 26 9.41 2.19 -16.32
CA MET A 26 8.18 1.95 -15.54
C MET A 26 7.66 3.23 -14.87
N VAL A 27 8.54 4.03 -14.27
CA VAL A 27 8.17 5.21 -13.49
C VAL A 27 7.91 6.44 -14.38
N LEU A 28 8.63 6.58 -15.50
CA LEU A 28 8.53 7.77 -16.36
C LEU A 28 7.09 8.10 -16.84
N PRO A 29 6.27 7.13 -17.32
CA PRO A 29 4.89 7.41 -17.72
C PRO A 29 4.04 7.98 -16.59
N VAL A 30 4.18 7.43 -15.37
CA VAL A 30 3.46 7.89 -14.18
C VAL A 30 3.84 9.33 -13.84
N ILE A 31 5.13 9.66 -13.88
CA ILE A 31 5.62 11.02 -13.60
C ILE A 31 5.15 12.01 -14.67
N ASN A 32 5.19 11.63 -15.94
CA ASN A 32 4.72 12.50 -17.03
C ASN A 32 3.23 12.79 -16.90
N GLU A 33 2.41 11.76 -16.65
CA GLU A 33 0.97 11.94 -16.47
C GLU A 33 0.65 12.80 -15.24
N ILE A 34 1.39 12.65 -14.13
CA ILE A 34 1.26 13.55 -12.97
C ILE A 34 1.54 15.02 -13.35
N LYS A 35 2.61 15.28 -14.09
CA LYS A 35 2.97 16.63 -14.55
C LYS A 35 1.89 17.20 -15.48
N GLU A 36 1.33 16.37 -16.36
CA GLU A 36 0.23 16.76 -17.26
C GLU A 36 -1.05 17.08 -16.48
N ARG A 37 -1.48 16.20 -15.56
CA ARG A 37 -2.71 16.37 -14.76
C ARG A 37 -2.64 17.59 -13.83
N THR A 38 -1.47 17.86 -13.25
CA THR A 38 -1.30 18.97 -12.30
C THR A 38 -0.85 20.28 -12.95
N GLY A 39 -0.35 20.23 -14.19
CA GLY A 39 0.31 21.37 -14.84
C GLY A 39 1.64 21.79 -14.17
N LEU A 40 2.12 21.04 -13.19
CA LEU A 40 3.37 21.32 -12.49
C LEU A 40 4.54 20.71 -13.25
N SER A 41 5.57 21.51 -13.48
CA SER A 41 6.87 21.02 -13.98
C SER A 41 7.86 20.74 -12.85
N ARG A 42 7.58 21.22 -11.63
CA ARG A 42 8.39 21.03 -10.44
C ARG A 42 7.57 20.91 -9.17
N PHE A 43 8.20 20.29 -8.19
CA PHE A 43 7.71 20.14 -6.83
C PHE A 43 8.76 20.71 -5.87
N GLY A 44 8.33 21.18 -4.69
CA GLY A 44 9.24 21.69 -3.67
C GLY A 44 10.06 20.59 -3.01
N PHE A 45 9.56 19.36 -3.07
CA PHE A 45 10.22 18.16 -2.56
C PHE A 45 9.77 16.95 -3.37
N THR A 46 10.68 15.99 -3.54
CA THR A 46 10.38 14.69 -4.10
C THR A 46 10.78 13.62 -3.09
N CYS A 47 9.94 12.61 -2.89
CA CYS A 47 10.26 11.50 -2.01
C CYS A 47 9.91 10.17 -2.66
N SER A 48 10.86 9.23 -2.66
CA SER A 48 10.72 7.93 -3.28
C SER A 48 10.63 6.82 -2.24
N GLY A 49 9.78 5.82 -2.47
CA GLY A 49 9.71 4.58 -1.69
C GLY A 49 10.05 3.37 -2.57
N SER A 50 11.11 2.65 -2.24
CA SER A 50 11.54 1.43 -2.94
C SER A 50 12.47 0.61 -2.06
N CYS A 51 13.03 -0.49 -2.58
CA CYS A 51 14.13 -1.17 -1.94
C CYS A 51 15.11 -1.83 -2.90
N ASP A 52 16.34 -2.04 -2.44
CA ASP A 52 17.42 -2.67 -3.21
C ASP A 52 17.22 -4.20 -3.36
N TYR A 53 16.55 -4.83 -2.40
CA TYR A 53 16.49 -6.30 -2.30
C TYR A 53 15.72 -6.97 -3.43
N LEU A 54 14.71 -6.29 -4.01
CA LEU A 54 13.92 -6.84 -5.12
C LEU A 54 14.76 -7.04 -6.39
N GLN A 55 15.71 -6.15 -6.63
CA GLN A 55 16.58 -6.18 -7.82
C GLN A 55 17.92 -6.87 -7.55
N GLY A 56 18.33 -6.97 -6.28
CA GLY A 56 19.66 -7.45 -5.91
C GLY A 56 20.78 -6.51 -6.38
N ALA A 57 20.45 -5.24 -6.65
CA ALA A 57 21.39 -4.20 -7.07
C ALA A 57 21.47 -3.12 -5.99
N PRO A 58 22.68 -2.68 -5.60
CA PRO A 58 22.82 -1.60 -4.63
C PRO A 58 22.41 -0.26 -5.24
N PHE A 59 21.73 0.57 -4.47
CA PHE A 59 21.24 1.89 -4.87
C PHE A 59 20.26 1.83 -6.07
N ALA A 60 19.37 0.84 -6.07
CA ALA A 60 18.35 0.62 -7.10
C ALA A 60 17.49 1.88 -7.35
N PHE A 61 17.22 2.66 -6.31
CA PHE A 61 16.44 3.91 -6.42
C PHE A 61 17.10 4.98 -7.30
N VAL A 62 18.43 4.95 -7.46
CA VAL A 62 19.17 5.98 -8.20
C VAL A 62 18.82 5.94 -9.70
N SER A 63 18.54 4.76 -10.27
CA SER A 63 18.10 4.66 -11.67
C SER A 63 16.71 5.29 -11.88
N ALA A 64 15.83 5.19 -10.89
CA ALA A 64 14.50 5.79 -10.96
C ALA A 64 14.55 7.32 -10.90
N LEU A 65 15.55 7.92 -10.24
CA LEU A 65 15.75 9.37 -10.21
C LEU A 65 15.96 9.99 -11.59
N ASP A 66 16.50 9.24 -12.56
CA ASP A 66 16.69 9.73 -13.93
C ASP A 66 15.36 10.15 -14.59
N THR A 67 14.23 9.59 -14.15
CA THR A 67 12.89 9.97 -14.63
C THR A 67 12.47 11.39 -14.23
N LEU A 68 13.01 11.88 -13.11
CA LEU A 68 12.66 13.18 -12.55
C LEU A 68 13.45 14.30 -13.21
N GLY A 69 14.67 13.98 -13.65
CA GLY A 69 15.66 14.91 -14.20
C GLY A 69 16.46 15.61 -13.10
N ALA A 70 17.79 15.68 -13.29
CA ALA A 70 18.72 16.22 -12.31
C ALA A 70 18.84 17.76 -12.31
N TRP A 71 18.35 18.44 -13.36
CA TRP A 71 18.52 19.89 -13.53
C TRP A 71 17.22 20.61 -13.93
N PRO A 72 16.96 21.80 -13.37
CA PRO A 72 17.57 22.39 -12.17
C PRO A 72 17.43 21.53 -10.91
N PRO A 73 18.33 21.71 -9.92
CA PRO A 73 18.47 20.77 -8.81
C PRO A 73 17.15 20.59 -8.06
N ILE A 74 16.83 19.35 -7.73
CA ILE A 74 15.66 18.98 -6.94
C ILE A 74 16.09 18.62 -5.51
N SER A 75 15.21 18.86 -4.55
CA SER A 75 15.36 18.28 -3.21
C SER A 75 14.68 16.92 -3.23
N GLU A 76 15.47 15.86 -3.17
CA GLU A 76 14.96 14.49 -3.14
C GLU A 76 15.40 13.76 -1.86
N SER A 77 14.55 12.85 -1.41
CA SER A 77 14.80 11.92 -0.31
C SER A 77 14.29 10.54 -0.68
N HIS A 78 14.97 9.51 -0.19
CA HIS A 78 14.61 8.13 -0.42
C HIS A 78 14.31 7.42 0.90
N VAL A 79 13.17 6.75 0.96
CA VAL A 79 12.78 5.85 2.05
C VAL A 79 12.87 4.41 1.55
N GLU A 80 13.68 3.60 2.23
CA GLU A 80 13.84 2.17 1.96
C GLU A 80 12.60 1.38 2.46
N MET A 81 11.42 1.68 1.91
CA MET A 81 10.12 1.18 2.32
C MET A 81 9.05 1.49 1.26
N ASP A 82 7.82 1.04 1.50
CA ASP A 82 6.68 1.39 0.65
C ASP A 82 6.46 2.91 0.55
N GLY A 83 6.06 3.36 -0.63
CA GLY A 83 5.82 4.77 -0.95
C GLY A 83 4.85 5.47 0.01
N ALA A 84 4.01 4.74 0.75
CA ALA A 84 3.21 5.33 1.83
C ALA A 84 4.06 5.97 2.95
N TRP A 85 5.23 5.43 3.28
CA TRP A 85 6.15 6.06 4.24
C TRP A 85 6.91 7.23 3.65
N ALA A 86 7.23 7.19 2.35
CA ALA A 86 7.71 8.35 1.60
C ALA A 86 6.66 9.48 1.59
N LEU A 87 5.36 9.13 1.50
CA LEU A 87 4.25 10.07 1.63
C LEU A 87 4.21 10.70 3.02
N TYR A 88 4.44 9.92 4.07
CA TYR A 88 4.51 10.44 5.44
C TYR A 88 5.66 11.43 5.63
N GLU A 89 6.85 11.14 5.09
CA GLU A 89 7.98 12.08 5.14
C GLU A 89 7.67 13.38 4.39
N ALA A 90 7.14 13.28 3.16
CA ALA A 90 6.72 14.44 2.37
C ALA A 90 5.64 15.25 3.09
N TRP A 91 4.70 14.59 3.76
CA TRP A 91 3.68 15.24 4.58
C TRP A 91 4.30 16.01 5.75
N VAL A 92 5.27 15.44 6.48
CA VAL A 92 6.00 16.15 7.54
C VAL A 92 6.71 17.39 6.98
N LYS A 93 7.34 17.28 5.80
CA LYS A 93 8.01 18.41 5.12
C LYS A 93 7.04 19.54 4.77
N LEU A 94 5.80 19.22 4.37
CA LEU A 94 4.73 20.21 4.15
C LEU A 94 4.25 20.83 5.47
N GLN A 95 4.17 20.05 6.56
CA GLN A 95 3.74 20.53 7.88
C GLN A 95 4.69 21.56 8.48
N ILE A 96 6.01 21.44 8.24
CA ILE A 96 6.99 22.43 8.72
C ILE A 96 6.98 23.73 7.89
N GLY A 97 6.25 23.76 6.77
CA GLY A 97 6.02 24.98 5.98
C GLY A 97 7.17 25.39 5.05
N GLU A 98 8.14 24.51 4.80
CA GLU A 98 9.28 24.80 3.90
C GLU A 98 8.92 24.63 2.41
N ILE A 99 7.86 23.88 2.10
CA ILE A 99 7.40 23.57 0.75
C ILE A 99 5.87 23.65 0.66
N ASP A 100 5.33 23.82 -0.55
CA ASP A 100 3.88 23.87 -0.80
C ASP A 100 3.35 22.68 -1.60
N THR A 101 4.24 21.95 -2.27
CA THR A 101 3.92 20.79 -3.10
C THR A 101 5.01 19.74 -2.97
N ALA A 102 4.64 18.47 -2.91
CA ALA A 102 5.57 17.35 -2.94
C ALA A 102 5.12 16.28 -3.94
N LEU A 103 6.08 15.71 -4.67
CA LEU A 103 5.89 14.52 -5.48
C LEU A 103 6.34 13.31 -4.68
N VAL A 104 5.48 12.31 -4.56
CA VAL A 104 5.78 11.04 -3.90
C VAL A 104 5.61 9.95 -4.93
N TYR A 105 6.54 9.02 -5.03
CA TYR A 105 6.38 7.85 -5.90
C TYR A 105 6.98 6.61 -5.27
N GLY A 106 6.49 5.45 -5.68
CA GLY A 106 7.05 4.16 -5.32
C GLY A 106 6.90 3.17 -6.46
N PHE A 107 7.78 2.18 -6.49
CA PHE A 107 7.79 1.15 -7.53
C PHE A 107 8.30 -0.18 -6.98
N GLY A 108 7.82 -1.26 -7.59
CA GLY A 108 8.15 -2.63 -7.25
C GLY A 108 8.30 -3.49 -8.48
N LYS A 109 9.38 -4.25 -8.54
CA LYS A 109 9.61 -5.27 -9.56
C LYS A 109 9.82 -6.62 -8.88
N SER A 110 8.72 -7.20 -8.44
CA SER A 110 8.71 -8.44 -7.67
C SER A 110 8.91 -9.67 -8.56
N SER A 111 8.63 -9.56 -9.86
CA SER A 111 8.68 -10.65 -10.83
C SER A 111 10.09 -11.14 -11.16
N GLN A 112 11.12 -10.32 -10.94
CA GLN A 112 12.49 -10.59 -11.38
C GLN A 112 13.24 -11.61 -10.50
N GLY A 113 12.68 -11.97 -9.34
CA GLY A 113 13.32 -12.85 -8.38
C GLY A 113 12.33 -13.72 -7.63
N ASP A 114 12.88 -14.59 -6.79
CA ASP A 114 12.08 -15.36 -5.84
C ASP A 114 11.71 -14.46 -4.65
N LEU A 115 10.50 -13.89 -4.70
CA LEU A 115 10.00 -13.00 -3.67
C LEU A 115 10.01 -13.65 -2.28
N ARG A 116 9.81 -14.97 -2.15
CA ARG A 116 9.86 -15.65 -0.84
C ARG A 116 11.28 -15.70 -0.30
N ALA A 117 12.23 -16.06 -1.16
CA ALA A 117 13.64 -16.06 -0.78
C ALA A 117 14.11 -14.65 -0.42
N ILE A 118 13.78 -13.63 -1.21
CA ILE A 118 14.17 -12.23 -0.97
C ILE A 118 13.58 -11.73 0.35
N MET A 119 12.27 -11.88 0.54
CA MET A 119 11.58 -11.32 1.70
C MET A 119 12.00 -12.02 3.01
N SER A 120 12.44 -13.29 2.97
CA SER A 120 13.02 -13.99 4.13
C SER A 120 14.29 -13.31 4.67
N GLN A 121 15.01 -12.56 3.82
CA GLN A 121 16.22 -11.84 4.22
C GLN A 121 15.95 -10.57 5.04
N GLN A 122 14.69 -10.12 5.14
CA GLN A 122 14.29 -9.01 6.01
C GLN A 122 14.19 -9.42 7.49
N LEU A 123 14.26 -10.72 7.77
CA LEU A 123 14.20 -11.25 9.12
C LEU A 123 15.52 -11.03 9.84
N ASP A 124 15.53 -11.28 11.16
CA ASP A 124 16.77 -11.09 11.89
C ASP A 124 17.83 -12.11 11.41
N PRO A 125 19.09 -11.67 11.19
CA PRO A 125 20.10 -12.50 10.54
C PRO A 125 20.62 -13.64 11.42
N TYR A 126 20.23 -13.68 12.70
CA TYR A 126 20.80 -14.61 13.68
C TYR A 126 19.87 -15.77 14.03
N HIS A 127 18.56 -15.54 14.05
CA HIS A 127 17.58 -16.52 14.51
C HIS A 127 16.61 -16.93 13.41
N LEU A 128 15.95 -15.97 12.74
CA LEU A 128 14.89 -16.29 11.79
C LEU A 128 15.39 -16.46 10.35
N ALA A 129 16.26 -15.58 9.84
CA ALA A 129 16.75 -15.68 8.46
C ALA A 129 17.47 -17.02 8.18
N PRO A 130 18.31 -17.58 9.09
CA PRO A 130 18.93 -18.89 8.88
C PRO A 130 17.96 -20.07 8.81
N LEU A 131 16.73 -19.92 9.33
CA LEU A 131 15.68 -20.94 9.24
C LEU A 131 14.97 -20.94 7.89
N GLY A 132 15.14 -19.87 7.09
CA GLY A 132 14.52 -19.74 5.78
C GLY A 132 12.99 -19.63 5.81
N VAL A 133 12.41 -19.17 6.94
CA VAL A 133 10.96 -18.95 7.03
C VAL A 133 10.57 -17.77 6.15
N ASP A 134 9.65 -17.98 5.22
CA ASP A 134 9.18 -16.96 4.29
C ASP A 134 7.90 -16.26 4.77
N GLN A 135 7.54 -15.16 4.11
CA GLN A 135 6.38 -14.34 4.46
C GLN A 135 5.06 -15.10 4.37
N VAL A 136 4.89 -16.06 3.45
CA VAL A 136 3.65 -16.84 3.31
C VAL A 136 3.56 -17.86 4.44
N SER A 137 4.67 -18.49 4.81
CA SER A 137 4.73 -19.36 5.98
C SER A 137 4.40 -18.62 7.29
N MET A 138 4.91 -17.39 7.47
CA MET A 138 4.59 -16.56 8.62
C MET A 138 3.12 -16.11 8.62
N ALA A 139 2.60 -15.75 7.45
CA ALA A 139 1.19 -15.41 7.26
C ALA A 139 0.27 -16.60 7.56
N ALA A 140 0.63 -17.81 7.16
CA ALA A 140 -0.13 -19.02 7.46
C ALA A 140 -0.18 -19.32 8.98
N MET A 141 0.92 -19.09 9.71
CA MET A 141 0.93 -19.17 11.17
C MET A 141 -0.01 -18.13 11.80
N GLN A 142 -0.01 -16.90 11.29
CA GLN A 142 -0.93 -15.86 11.73
C GLN A 142 -2.39 -16.24 11.44
N ALA A 143 -2.69 -16.70 10.22
CA ALA A 143 -4.01 -17.13 9.79
C ALA A 143 -4.56 -18.23 10.70
N ARG A 144 -3.75 -19.28 10.96
CA ARG A 144 -4.14 -20.37 11.85
C ARG A 144 -4.48 -19.86 13.26
N ALA A 145 -3.60 -19.03 13.84
CA ALA A 145 -3.83 -18.48 15.18
C ALA A 145 -5.08 -17.61 15.23
N TYR A 146 -5.31 -16.78 14.21
CA TYR A 146 -6.49 -15.92 14.11
C TYR A 146 -7.77 -16.74 13.96
N MET A 147 -7.80 -17.72 13.04
CA MET A 147 -8.93 -18.61 12.82
C MET A 147 -9.34 -19.36 14.10
N GLU A 148 -8.36 -19.90 14.83
CA GLU A 148 -8.62 -20.60 16.10
C GLU A 148 -9.22 -19.69 17.17
N LYS A 149 -8.75 -18.43 17.27
CA LYS A 149 -9.24 -17.49 18.28
C LYS A 149 -10.59 -16.87 17.91
N ALA A 150 -10.77 -16.48 16.65
CA ALA A 150 -11.94 -15.75 16.16
C ALA A 150 -13.07 -16.68 15.69
N GLY A 151 -12.80 -17.99 15.52
CA GLY A 151 -13.77 -18.94 14.97
C GLY A 151 -14.01 -18.77 13.47
N VAL A 152 -13.12 -18.05 12.79
CA VAL A 152 -13.12 -17.83 11.33
C VAL A 152 -12.74 -19.12 10.61
N LYS A 153 -13.44 -19.42 9.51
CA LYS A 153 -13.24 -20.61 8.69
C LYS A 153 -12.58 -20.27 7.37
N GLU A 154 -12.08 -21.29 6.67
CA GLU A 154 -11.47 -21.13 5.34
C GLU A 154 -12.47 -20.54 4.32
N ASP A 155 -13.77 -20.82 4.47
CA ASP A 155 -14.82 -20.21 3.64
C ASP A 155 -14.92 -18.69 3.82
N ASP A 156 -14.63 -18.16 5.01
CA ASP A 156 -14.62 -16.72 5.27
C ASP A 156 -13.42 -16.06 4.57
N LEU A 157 -12.26 -16.72 4.59
CA LEU A 157 -11.05 -16.29 3.87
C LEU A 157 -11.29 -16.29 2.35
N ARG A 158 -11.91 -17.38 1.85
CA ARG A 158 -12.32 -17.49 0.44
C ARG A 158 -13.29 -16.38 0.04
N ALA A 159 -14.22 -16.00 0.91
CA ALA A 159 -15.15 -14.90 0.65
C ALA A 159 -14.44 -13.54 0.53
N VAL A 160 -13.40 -13.29 1.33
CA VAL A 160 -12.55 -12.10 1.18
C VAL A 160 -11.86 -12.09 -0.19
N ALA A 161 -11.19 -13.19 -0.55
CA ALA A 161 -10.52 -13.31 -1.84
C ALA A 161 -11.49 -13.14 -3.03
N ALA A 162 -12.69 -13.71 -2.94
CA ALA A 162 -13.71 -13.61 -3.98
C ALA A 162 -14.21 -12.18 -4.15
N ARG A 163 -14.46 -11.47 -3.05
CA ARG A 163 -14.87 -10.06 -3.08
C ARG A 163 -13.77 -9.17 -3.67
N SER A 164 -12.51 -9.38 -3.28
CA SER A 164 -11.37 -8.67 -3.86
C SER A 164 -11.27 -8.88 -5.37
N ARG A 165 -11.36 -10.13 -5.83
CA ARG A 165 -11.31 -10.45 -7.27
C ARG A 165 -12.47 -9.85 -8.05
N GLU A 166 -13.69 -9.91 -7.50
CA GLU A 166 -14.85 -9.27 -8.12
C GLU A 166 -14.67 -7.75 -8.25
N ALA A 167 -14.23 -7.08 -7.20
CA ALA A 167 -13.93 -5.65 -7.24
C ALA A 167 -12.81 -5.32 -8.24
N GLY A 168 -11.78 -6.18 -8.32
CA GLY A 168 -10.67 -6.06 -9.26
C GLY A 168 -11.07 -6.24 -10.73
N ARG A 169 -12.12 -7.01 -11.05
CA ARG A 169 -12.54 -7.23 -12.47
C ARG A 169 -12.87 -5.93 -13.21
N GLY A 170 -13.36 -4.92 -12.51
CA GLY A 170 -13.66 -3.59 -13.07
C GLY A 170 -12.50 -2.60 -13.03
N ASN A 171 -11.38 -2.95 -12.39
CA ASN A 171 -10.21 -2.09 -12.26
C ASN A 171 -9.18 -2.41 -13.36
N PRO A 172 -8.86 -1.47 -14.26
CA PRO A 172 -7.87 -1.70 -15.32
C PRO A 172 -6.45 -1.94 -14.77
N PHE A 173 -6.18 -1.61 -13.51
CA PHE A 173 -4.89 -1.84 -12.86
C PHE A 173 -4.85 -3.15 -12.06
N ALA A 174 -5.93 -3.91 -11.98
CA ALA A 174 -5.93 -5.21 -11.31
C ALA A 174 -5.50 -6.33 -12.29
N LEU A 175 -4.87 -7.37 -11.76
CA LEU A 175 -4.59 -8.56 -12.55
C LEU A 175 -5.88 -9.39 -12.75
N HIS A 176 -6.03 -9.97 -13.94
CA HIS A 176 -7.12 -10.89 -14.25
C HIS A 176 -6.85 -12.27 -13.65
N LEU A 177 -7.21 -12.44 -12.38
CA LEU A 177 -7.05 -13.69 -11.63
C LEU A 177 -8.32 -14.57 -11.74
N PRO A 178 -8.18 -15.91 -11.71
CA PRO A 178 -9.31 -16.83 -11.69
C PRO A 178 -10.16 -16.64 -10.43
N ASP A 179 -11.44 -17.05 -10.44
CA ASP A 179 -12.31 -16.95 -9.27
C ASP A 179 -11.90 -17.98 -8.19
N PRO A 180 -11.93 -17.67 -6.87
CA PRO A 180 -11.59 -18.68 -5.85
C PRO A 180 -12.54 -19.88 -5.89
N ALA A 181 -13.77 -19.70 -6.36
CA ALA A 181 -14.75 -20.78 -6.52
C ALA A 181 -14.32 -21.83 -7.57
N GLU A 182 -13.40 -21.49 -8.47
CA GLU A 182 -12.87 -22.42 -9.49
C GLU A 182 -11.76 -23.33 -8.94
N SER A 183 -11.25 -23.07 -7.74
CA SER A 183 -10.27 -23.94 -7.07
C SER A 183 -10.95 -25.24 -6.60
N ALA A 184 -10.60 -26.36 -7.26
CA ALA A 184 -11.40 -27.58 -7.24
C ALA A 184 -11.12 -28.55 -6.07
N ALA A 185 -10.17 -28.26 -5.16
CA ALA A 185 -9.79 -29.21 -4.10
C ALA A 185 -9.65 -28.55 -2.72
N GLU A 186 -10.37 -29.09 -1.73
CA GLU A 186 -10.33 -28.67 -0.31
C GLU A 186 -8.93 -28.73 0.32
N GLN A 187 -7.94 -29.42 -0.28
CA GLN A 187 -6.59 -29.61 0.28
C GLN A 187 -5.46 -29.00 -0.58
N ASP A 188 -5.79 -28.16 -1.57
CA ASP A 188 -4.79 -27.50 -2.42
C ASP A 188 -4.26 -26.22 -1.77
N TYR A 189 -3.57 -26.39 -0.63
CA TYR A 189 -2.95 -25.29 0.09
C TYR A 189 -1.63 -24.89 -0.57
N ASP A 190 -1.36 -23.58 -0.61
CA ASP A 190 -0.01 -23.07 -0.85
C ASP A 190 0.83 -23.29 0.41
N VAL A 191 0.37 -22.75 1.55
CA VAL A 191 0.86 -23.10 2.89
C VAL A 191 -0.34 -23.14 3.82
N ALA A 192 -0.70 -24.33 4.33
CA ALA A 192 -1.91 -24.50 5.14
C ALA A 192 -1.94 -23.52 6.34
N PRO A 193 -3.06 -22.78 6.56
CA PRO A 193 -4.39 -22.93 5.94
C PRO A 193 -4.63 -22.09 4.68
N LEU A 194 -3.61 -21.42 4.13
CA LEU A 194 -3.78 -20.50 3.00
C LEU A 194 -3.71 -21.25 1.67
N HIS A 195 -4.70 -21.02 0.81
CA HIS A 195 -4.68 -21.42 -0.58
C HIS A 195 -4.01 -20.35 -1.44
N GLY A 196 -3.69 -20.67 -2.70
CA GLY A 196 -3.12 -19.69 -3.64
C GLY A 196 -4.00 -18.45 -3.86
N TYR A 197 -5.32 -18.52 -3.61
CA TYR A 197 -6.20 -17.36 -3.68
C TYR A 197 -6.17 -16.45 -2.46
N ASP A 198 -5.65 -16.94 -1.34
CA ASP A 198 -5.47 -16.17 -0.12
C ASP A 198 -4.17 -15.36 -0.13
N VAL A 199 -3.30 -15.56 -1.11
CA VAL A 199 -1.99 -14.93 -1.23
C VAL A 199 -2.03 -13.91 -2.37
N ALA A 200 -1.63 -12.66 -2.09
CA ALA A 200 -1.51 -11.63 -3.11
C ALA A 200 -0.56 -12.07 -4.24
N PRO A 201 -0.90 -11.80 -5.50
CA PRO A 201 -0.06 -12.18 -6.64
C PRO A 201 1.28 -11.42 -6.60
N VAL A 202 2.32 -12.04 -7.15
CA VAL A 202 3.54 -11.31 -7.54
C VAL A 202 3.14 -10.26 -8.58
N THR A 203 3.59 -9.02 -8.38
CA THR A 203 3.19 -7.92 -9.25
C THR A 203 4.33 -6.92 -9.40
N ASP A 204 4.46 -6.43 -10.63
CA ASP A 204 5.30 -5.31 -11.01
C ASP A 204 4.44 -4.09 -11.27
N GLY A 205 4.91 -2.93 -10.80
CA GLY A 205 4.18 -1.68 -10.95
C GLY A 205 4.78 -0.50 -10.20
N ALA A 206 4.29 0.68 -10.54
CA ALA A 206 4.65 1.94 -9.90
C ALA A 206 3.45 2.84 -9.68
N ALA A 207 3.55 3.74 -8.72
CA ALA A 207 2.53 4.73 -8.42
C ALA A 207 3.15 6.05 -7.97
N ALA A 208 2.43 7.15 -8.21
CA ALA A 208 2.81 8.46 -7.73
C ALA A 208 1.60 9.24 -7.21
N ILE A 209 1.86 10.02 -6.16
CA ILE A 209 0.92 10.94 -5.53
C ILE A 209 1.54 12.34 -5.49
N VAL A 210 0.73 13.36 -5.74
CA VAL A 210 1.10 14.75 -5.45
C VAL A 210 0.37 15.20 -4.19
N LEU A 211 1.15 15.68 -3.22
CA LEU A 211 0.65 16.40 -2.07
C LEU A 211 0.75 17.91 -2.33
N ALA A 212 -0.26 18.65 -1.93
CA ALA A 212 -0.25 20.11 -1.96
C ALA A 212 -0.86 20.69 -0.68
N ALA A 213 -0.38 21.86 -0.27
CA ALA A 213 -0.76 22.46 1.00
C ALA A 213 -1.50 23.79 0.84
N GLY A 214 -2.52 24.00 1.67
CA GLY A 214 -3.36 25.20 1.67
C GLY A 214 -4.05 25.47 0.33
N ASP A 215 -4.07 26.74 -0.09
CA ASP A 215 -4.77 27.18 -1.31
C ASP A 215 -4.23 26.50 -2.58
N LYS A 216 -2.94 26.12 -2.57
CA LYS A 216 -2.32 25.42 -3.69
C LYS A 216 -3.03 24.11 -4.01
N ALA A 217 -3.60 23.43 -3.00
CA ALA A 217 -4.36 22.21 -3.24
C ALA A 217 -5.62 22.46 -4.08
N ARG A 218 -6.34 23.54 -3.79
CA ARG A 218 -7.56 23.94 -4.52
C ARG A 218 -7.28 24.48 -5.91
N GLU A 219 -6.09 25.06 -6.12
CA GLU A 219 -5.63 25.46 -7.45
C GLU A 219 -5.37 24.25 -8.37
N LEU A 220 -4.91 23.14 -7.80
CA LEU A 220 -4.45 21.96 -8.55
C LEU A 220 -5.53 20.90 -8.74
N CYS A 221 -6.53 20.86 -7.86
CA CYS A 221 -7.60 19.86 -7.88
C CYS A 221 -8.92 20.50 -7.42
N GLU A 222 -10.01 20.25 -8.14
CA GLU A 222 -11.35 20.77 -7.80
C GLU A 222 -11.85 20.19 -6.47
N ARG A 223 -11.57 18.90 -6.24
CA ARG A 223 -11.95 18.16 -5.02
C ARG A 223 -10.74 17.51 -4.36
N PRO A 224 -9.85 18.28 -3.71
CA PRO A 224 -8.67 17.72 -3.05
C PRO A 224 -9.07 16.75 -1.93
N ALA A 225 -8.34 15.64 -1.78
CA ALA A 225 -8.52 14.71 -0.67
C ALA A 225 -7.65 15.15 0.51
N TRP A 226 -8.24 15.87 1.46
CA TRP A 226 -7.54 16.43 2.61
C TRP A 226 -7.14 15.34 3.61
N ILE A 227 -5.85 15.31 3.98
CA ILE A 227 -5.33 14.41 5.02
C ILE A 227 -5.79 14.97 6.37
N THR A 228 -6.84 14.38 6.93
CA THR A 228 -7.42 14.78 8.24
C THR A 228 -6.80 14.05 9.41
N GLY A 229 -6.11 12.94 9.15
CA GLY A 229 -5.27 12.26 10.13
C GLY A 229 -4.35 11.27 9.45
N ILE A 230 -3.12 11.14 9.95
CA ILE A 230 -2.15 10.17 9.48
C ILE A 230 -1.26 9.75 10.66
N ASP A 231 -1.07 8.45 10.84
CA ASP A 231 -0.21 7.90 11.90
C ASP A 231 0.36 6.56 11.43
N HIS A 232 1.58 6.24 11.87
CA HIS A 232 2.17 4.94 11.62
C HIS A 232 2.73 4.34 12.91
N ARG A 233 2.63 3.02 13.03
CA ARG A 233 3.04 2.25 14.20
C ARG A 233 3.78 0.99 13.78
N THR A 234 4.64 0.52 14.67
CA THR A 234 5.45 -0.67 14.46
C THR A 234 5.34 -1.57 15.69
N GLU A 235 5.09 -2.85 15.46
CA GLU A 235 5.15 -3.90 16.46
C GLU A 235 6.57 -4.47 16.60
N PRO A 236 6.89 -5.16 17.71
CA PRO A 236 8.17 -5.82 17.87
C PRO A 236 8.53 -6.72 16.69
N HIS A 237 9.80 -6.73 16.30
CA HIS A 237 10.30 -7.54 15.19
C HIS A 237 10.12 -9.04 15.41
N SER A 238 10.32 -9.52 16.65
CA SER A 238 10.23 -10.94 16.97
C SER A 238 8.77 -11.40 17.03
N LEU A 239 8.41 -12.37 16.18
CA LEU A 239 7.07 -12.97 16.17
C LEU A 239 6.59 -13.46 17.55
N GLY A 240 7.48 -14.12 18.30
CA GLY A 240 7.13 -14.80 19.54
C GLY A 240 6.73 -13.89 20.71
N VAL A 241 6.87 -12.57 20.58
CA VAL A 241 6.43 -11.61 21.61
C VAL A 241 5.15 -10.86 21.21
N ARG A 242 4.59 -11.13 20.02
CA ARG A 242 3.37 -10.51 19.52
C ARG A 242 2.17 -11.44 19.72
N ASP A 243 0.99 -10.86 19.89
CA ASP A 243 -0.27 -11.58 19.71
C ASP A 243 -0.66 -11.49 18.23
N LEU A 244 -0.32 -12.52 17.45
CA LEU A 244 -0.53 -12.54 15.99
C LEU A 244 -2.02 -12.49 15.59
N THR A 245 -2.94 -12.73 16.52
CA THR A 245 -4.38 -12.76 16.25
C THR A 245 -5.01 -11.36 16.15
N ARG A 246 -4.22 -10.31 16.32
CA ARG A 246 -4.63 -8.90 16.21
C ARG A 246 -3.48 -8.09 15.61
N SER A 247 -3.77 -6.86 15.20
CA SER A 247 -2.73 -5.87 14.90
C SER A 247 -2.87 -4.67 15.83
N GLU A 248 -1.99 -4.60 16.83
CA GLU A 248 -1.97 -3.51 17.79
C GLU A 248 -1.42 -2.23 17.15
N ALA A 249 -0.48 -2.37 16.20
CA ALA A 249 0.00 -1.23 15.42
C ALA A 249 -1.12 -0.61 14.58
N ALA A 250 -1.90 -1.42 13.84
CA ALA A 250 -3.02 -0.91 13.06
C ALA A 250 -4.09 -0.25 13.96
N ARG A 251 -4.40 -0.85 15.11
CA ARG A 251 -5.37 -0.28 16.07
C ARG A 251 -4.95 1.10 16.55
N ILE A 252 -3.72 1.23 17.06
CA ILE A 252 -3.21 2.51 17.57
C ILE A 252 -3.11 3.54 16.43
N ALA A 253 -2.62 3.14 15.26
CA ALA A 253 -2.54 4.03 14.11
C ALA A 253 -3.92 4.53 13.68
N GLY A 254 -4.92 3.65 13.63
CA GLY A 254 -6.31 4.00 13.32
C GLY A 254 -6.92 4.96 14.34
N GLU A 255 -6.70 4.73 15.63
CA GLU A 255 -7.14 5.64 16.71
C GLU A 255 -6.51 7.03 16.58
N LYS A 256 -5.20 7.09 16.30
CA LYS A 256 -4.45 8.35 16.18
C LYS A 256 -4.76 9.11 14.89
N ALA A 257 -5.03 8.41 13.80
CA ALA A 257 -5.46 8.98 12.53
C ALA A 257 -6.96 9.33 12.51
N GLY A 258 -7.75 8.87 13.48
CA GLY A 258 -9.19 9.15 13.57
C GLY A 258 -10.02 8.36 12.56
N ALA A 259 -9.80 7.04 12.49
CA ALA A 259 -10.46 6.08 11.60
C ALA A 259 -11.95 5.81 11.92
N THR A 260 -12.71 6.87 12.24
CA THR A 260 -14.15 6.82 12.51
C THR A 260 -14.94 7.42 11.34
N GLY A 261 -16.16 6.91 11.12
CA GLY A 261 -17.06 7.40 10.07
C GLY A 261 -16.54 7.18 8.64
N ILE A 262 -15.73 6.14 8.43
CA ILE A 262 -15.16 5.81 7.13
C ILE A 262 -16.25 5.21 6.23
N GLU A 263 -16.37 5.70 4.99
CA GLU A 263 -17.29 5.15 3.98
C GLU A 263 -16.59 4.09 3.12
N VAL A 264 -15.33 4.35 2.76
CA VAL A 264 -14.50 3.48 1.94
C VAL A 264 -13.13 3.30 2.58
N ALA A 265 -12.68 2.05 2.70
CA ALA A 265 -11.35 1.70 3.18
C ALA A 265 -10.58 0.91 2.12
N GLU A 266 -9.41 1.41 1.73
CA GLU A 266 -8.44 0.72 0.88
C GLU A 266 -7.34 0.16 1.79
N LEU A 267 -7.40 -1.14 2.04
CA LEU A 267 -6.54 -1.87 2.96
C LEU A 267 -5.44 -2.61 2.20
N HIS A 268 -4.17 -2.33 2.56
CA HIS A 268 -3.05 -3.20 2.17
C HIS A 268 -3.05 -4.48 3.01
N ALA A 269 -3.85 -5.45 2.57
CA ALA A 269 -3.89 -6.82 3.10
C ALA A 269 -3.32 -7.75 2.03
N GLN A 270 -2.10 -8.26 2.26
CA GLN A 270 -1.43 -9.16 1.32
C GLN A 270 -1.98 -10.57 1.39
N PHE A 271 -2.68 -10.88 2.49
CA PHE A 271 -3.34 -12.16 2.71
C PHE A 271 -4.80 -11.97 3.13
N SER A 272 -5.67 -12.90 2.75
CA SER A 272 -7.12 -12.78 3.00
C SER A 272 -7.49 -12.63 4.48
N HIS A 273 -6.80 -13.32 5.40
CA HIS A 273 -7.04 -13.20 6.84
C HIS A 273 -6.61 -11.84 7.41
N GLU A 274 -5.63 -11.17 6.81
CA GLU A 274 -5.17 -9.86 7.27
C GLU A 274 -6.26 -8.81 7.13
N GLU A 275 -7.10 -8.90 6.10
CA GLU A 275 -8.22 -7.95 5.93
C GLU A 275 -9.19 -8.03 7.12
N LEU A 276 -9.46 -9.24 7.61
CA LEU A 276 -10.33 -9.45 8.78
C LEU A 276 -9.70 -8.89 10.06
N ILE A 277 -8.40 -9.12 10.26
CA ILE A 277 -7.64 -8.55 11.38
C ILE A 277 -7.64 -7.02 11.33
N LEU A 278 -7.39 -6.44 10.16
CA LEU A 278 -7.36 -4.99 9.96
C LEU A 278 -8.74 -4.37 10.15
N ARG A 279 -9.79 -5.04 9.68
CA ARG A 279 -11.18 -4.60 9.89
C ARG A 279 -11.52 -4.48 11.37
N GLU A 280 -11.14 -5.47 12.16
CA GLU A 280 -11.30 -5.45 13.62
C GLU A 280 -10.44 -4.35 14.26
N ALA A 281 -9.15 -4.30 13.93
CA ALA A 281 -8.19 -3.36 14.51
C ALA A 281 -8.58 -1.89 14.24
N LEU A 282 -9.06 -1.59 13.04
CA LEU A 282 -9.45 -0.24 12.62
C LEU A 282 -10.90 0.10 12.97
N GLY A 283 -11.67 -0.83 13.55
CA GLY A 283 -13.06 -0.61 13.95
C GLY A 283 -14.00 -0.37 12.77
N LEU A 284 -13.75 -1.02 11.62
CA LEU A 284 -14.54 -0.82 10.39
C LEU A 284 -15.83 -1.65 10.42
N GLY A 285 -16.98 -0.96 10.50
CA GLY A 285 -18.31 -1.56 10.54
C GLY A 285 -18.73 -2.23 9.21
N ASP A 286 -19.85 -2.96 9.23
CA ASP A 286 -20.40 -3.65 8.04
C ASP A 286 -20.79 -2.71 6.89
N GLY A 287 -21.01 -1.43 7.16
CA GLY A 287 -21.35 -0.42 6.15
C GLY A 287 -20.17 0.15 5.38
N VAL A 288 -18.93 -0.20 5.75
CA VAL A 288 -17.71 0.28 5.09
C VAL A 288 -17.45 -0.54 3.83
N THR A 289 -17.29 0.11 2.68
CA THR A 289 -16.86 -0.56 1.45
C THR A 289 -15.35 -0.79 1.52
N ILE A 290 -14.92 -2.05 1.60
CA ILE A 290 -13.51 -2.42 1.72
C ILE A 290 -12.96 -2.83 0.35
N ASN A 291 -11.81 -2.24 -0.02
CA ASN A 291 -11.06 -2.54 -1.24
C ASN A 291 -11.89 -2.53 -2.53
N PRO A 292 -12.65 -1.47 -2.84
CA PRO A 292 -13.34 -1.39 -4.13
C PRO A 292 -12.39 -1.37 -5.34
N SER A 293 -11.09 -1.12 -5.15
CA SER A 293 -10.05 -1.31 -6.19
C SER A 293 -9.67 -2.78 -6.43
N GLY A 294 -10.13 -3.72 -5.59
CA GLY A 294 -9.66 -5.10 -5.52
C GLY A 294 -8.60 -5.34 -4.43
N GLY A 295 -7.93 -4.29 -3.96
CA GLY A 295 -6.92 -4.38 -2.90
C GLY A 295 -5.66 -5.13 -3.37
N ALA A 296 -4.82 -5.53 -2.42
CA ALA A 296 -3.55 -6.18 -2.74
C ALA A 296 -3.72 -7.62 -3.26
N LEU A 297 -4.84 -8.28 -2.95
CA LEU A 297 -5.18 -9.61 -3.47
C LEU A 297 -5.44 -9.63 -5.00
N SER A 298 -5.64 -8.45 -5.61
CA SER A 298 -5.80 -8.31 -7.06
C SER A 298 -4.54 -7.82 -7.78
N ALA A 299 -3.68 -7.06 -7.09
CA ALA A 299 -2.38 -6.61 -7.57
C ALA A 299 -1.56 -6.05 -6.38
N ASN A 300 -0.33 -6.51 -6.21
CA ASN A 300 0.53 -6.13 -5.08
C ASN A 300 1.95 -5.75 -5.53
N PRO A 301 2.13 -4.61 -6.22
CA PRO A 301 3.47 -4.11 -6.53
C PRO A 301 4.16 -3.72 -5.21
N VAL A 302 5.10 -4.55 -4.77
CA VAL A 302 5.80 -4.37 -3.49
C VAL A 302 6.48 -3.00 -3.48
N MET A 303 6.42 -2.29 -2.36
CA MET A 303 6.84 -0.89 -2.20
C MET A 303 5.98 0.20 -2.89
N ALA A 304 4.98 -0.16 -3.69
CA ALA A 304 3.98 0.79 -4.21
C ALA A 304 2.55 0.49 -3.70
N ALA A 305 2.28 -0.73 -3.24
CA ALA A 305 0.96 -1.19 -2.87
C ALA A 305 0.29 -0.31 -1.79
N GLY A 306 1.01 0.08 -0.75
CA GLY A 306 0.50 0.96 0.29
C GLY A 306 0.18 2.37 -0.22
N LEU A 307 1.08 2.93 -1.03
CA LEU A 307 0.86 4.22 -1.71
C LEU A 307 -0.37 4.17 -2.62
N ILE A 308 -0.55 3.07 -3.37
CA ILE A 308 -1.72 2.84 -4.23
C ILE A 308 -2.99 2.83 -3.40
N ARG A 309 -3.03 2.17 -2.24
CA ARG A 309 -4.22 2.16 -1.37
C ARG A 309 -4.59 3.57 -0.91
N ILE A 310 -3.61 4.42 -0.59
CA ILE A 310 -3.86 5.85 -0.28
C ILE A 310 -4.38 6.59 -1.52
N GLY A 311 -3.81 6.33 -2.69
CA GLY A 311 -4.22 6.92 -3.96
C GLY A 311 -5.65 6.55 -4.37
N GLU A 312 -6.02 5.27 -4.27
CA GLU A 312 -7.36 4.76 -4.53
C GLU A 312 -8.38 5.37 -3.55
N ALA A 313 -8.03 5.48 -2.26
CA ALA A 313 -8.87 6.16 -1.28
C ALA A 313 -9.07 7.64 -1.60
N ALA A 314 -8.03 8.33 -2.10
CA ALA A 314 -8.12 9.72 -2.55
C ALA A 314 -8.99 9.87 -3.81
N SER A 315 -8.89 8.94 -4.76
CA SER A 315 -9.66 8.96 -6.00
C SER A 315 -11.17 8.97 -5.75
N ARG A 316 -11.65 8.27 -4.71
CA ARG A 316 -13.09 8.29 -4.33
C ARG A 316 -13.58 9.65 -3.83
N ILE A 317 -12.68 10.47 -3.28
CA ILE A 317 -12.99 11.86 -2.92
C ILE A 317 -12.93 12.76 -4.15
N HIS A 318 -11.95 12.53 -5.03
CA HIS A 318 -11.75 13.28 -6.26
C HIS A 318 -12.97 13.14 -7.19
N ASP A 319 -13.47 11.90 -7.39
CA ASP A 319 -14.64 11.61 -8.24
C ASP A 319 -15.99 11.88 -7.55
N GLY A 320 -15.96 12.01 -6.22
CA GLY A 320 -17.12 12.32 -5.40
C GLY A 320 -18.03 11.17 -5.02
N THR A 321 -17.56 9.94 -5.20
CA THR A 321 -18.24 8.73 -4.74
C THR A 321 -18.16 8.52 -3.24
N ALA A 322 -17.21 9.16 -2.54
CA ALA A 322 -17.11 9.14 -1.09
C ALA A 322 -16.73 10.53 -0.52
N SER A 323 -17.11 10.78 0.72
CA SER A 323 -16.77 12.01 1.46
C SER A 323 -15.63 11.81 2.46
N ARG A 324 -15.50 10.60 3.01
CA ARG A 324 -14.50 10.24 4.02
C ARG A 324 -13.97 8.84 3.76
N THR A 325 -12.67 8.74 3.46
CA THR A 325 -12.01 7.48 3.10
C THR A 325 -10.79 7.21 3.97
N LEU A 326 -10.35 5.96 3.96
CA LEU A 326 -9.16 5.49 4.66
C LEU A 326 -8.26 4.74 3.69
N GLY A 327 -7.01 5.18 3.57
CA GLY A 327 -5.93 4.42 2.94
C GLY A 327 -5.05 3.78 4.00
N HIS A 328 -4.65 2.53 3.80
CA HIS A 328 -3.79 1.79 4.71
C HIS A 328 -2.63 1.14 3.97
N ALA A 329 -1.45 1.19 4.57
CA ALA A 329 -0.23 0.53 4.10
C ALA A 329 0.34 -0.37 5.19
N ALA A 330 0.78 -1.56 4.81
CA ALA A 330 1.41 -2.53 5.69
C ALA A 330 2.82 -2.89 5.19
N SER A 331 3.71 -3.22 6.12
CA SER A 331 5.02 -3.76 5.80
C SER A 331 5.51 -4.71 6.91
N GLY A 332 6.45 -5.57 6.54
CA GLY A 332 6.99 -6.61 7.40
C GLY A 332 6.00 -7.74 7.67
N PRO A 333 6.47 -8.84 8.28
CA PRO A 333 5.67 -10.04 8.48
C PRO A 333 4.51 -9.84 9.46
N CYS A 334 3.34 -10.38 9.10
CA CYS A 334 2.12 -10.41 9.90
C CYS A 334 1.72 -9.01 10.41
N LEU A 335 1.56 -8.05 9.49
CA LEU A 335 1.16 -6.67 9.80
C LEU A 335 2.06 -5.99 10.85
N GLN A 336 3.38 -6.13 10.73
CA GLN A 336 4.33 -5.58 11.71
C GLN A 336 4.29 -4.05 11.75
N GLN A 337 4.30 -3.42 10.57
CA GLN A 337 4.31 -1.97 10.41
C GLN A 337 3.02 -1.58 9.71
N ASN A 338 2.31 -0.60 10.25
CA ASN A 338 1.04 -0.15 9.70
C ASN A 338 1.02 1.37 9.66
N LEU A 339 0.60 1.93 8.54
CA LEU A 339 0.33 3.34 8.35
C LEU A 339 -1.13 3.51 7.97
N VAL A 340 -1.83 4.39 8.67
CA VAL A 340 -3.23 4.72 8.41
C VAL A 340 -3.31 6.19 7.99
N CYS A 341 -3.95 6.47 6.86
CA CYS A 341 -4.18 7.81 6.32
C CYS A 341 -5.68 8.02 6.11
N VAL A 342 -6.27 8.96 6.85
CA VAL A 342 -7.70 9.29 6.77
C VAL A 342 -7.88 10.56 5.95
N LEU A 343 -8.66 10.44 4.87
CA LEU A 343 -8.88 11.48 3.88
C LEU A 343 -10.33 11.99 3.94
N SER A 344 -10.52 13.27 3.64
CA SER A 344 -11.83 13.93 3.62
C SER A 344 -11.95 14.88 2.41
N GLY A 345 -13.14 14.95 1.83
CA GLY A 345 -13.46 15.97 0.81
C GLY A 345 -13.56 17.38 1.38
N GLU A 346 -13.80 17.51 2.68
CA GLU A 346 -13.82 18.78 3.40
C GLU A 346 -12.54 18.96 4.22
N ASN A 347 -11.98 20.16 4.18
CA ASN A 347 -10.91 20.54 5.09
C ASN A 347 -11.53 20.81 6.46
N ASN A 348 -11.11 20.08 7.50
CA ASN A 348 -11.47 20.39 8.89
C ASN A 348 -10.73 21.67 9.31
N GLY A 349 -11.21 22.81 8.82
CA GLY A 349 -10.67 24.15 9.10
C GLY A 349 -10.84 24.55 10.55
#